data_AF-A0A1Z8QG47-F1
#
_entry.id   AF-A0A1Z8QG47-F1
#
_cell.length_a   1.000
_cell.length_b   1.000
_cell.length_c   1.000
_cell.angle_alpha   90.00
_cell.angle_beta   90.00
_cell.angle_gamma   90.00
#
_symmetry.space_group_name_H-M   'P 1'
#
loop_
_entity.id
_entity.type
_entity.pdbx_description
1 polymer ?
#
loop_
_entity_poly.entity_id
_entity_poly.type
_entity_poly.pdbx_seq_one_letter_code
_entity_poly.pdbx_strand_id
1 'polypeptide(L)'
;MVKKSKQFENLNYLQEKNTENIILKEFVNNLNSYTDYLKKNFPNFWTNYYFPNFCADFVISNLNAKETKRTIEVLRQLFEELEIANEKLDFTYAKKIEKEIKCPIVFYNQGIDKSDLNKKNFKEICDFFNFTIRVERIKKKFLAYLAPEGFQHFEKYRIVTKSIILDDVYLNLGRLDCNLNGLIVKKKKYLLNVGVKSPNIFLFFGQFDLFCKNYIHAKGLKLIYEKFNVIHLGRTHELSIQVIQNVFYKSFLTYLALEQLLSVASNFGRELFGGPKNQLAEEGSSVSRYQKHFIDTKLSNKLRKISLLNCIEYQDFFPFRDEYNKKLYLSFINGDSDSLLVPVIVFRYFFVSGKASVFHLPNQSNFMISPAEEELIFKMNMVILNWCSSRFKKCMKYYK
;
A
#
# COMPACT_ATOMS: atom_id res chain seq x y z
N MET A 1 0.24 65.63 46.67
CA MET A 1 0.30 64.16 46.48
C MET A 1 -1.11 63.64 46.26
N VAL A 2 -1.49 63.33 45.01
CA VAL A 2 -2.79 62.72 44.71
C VAL A 2 -2.70 61.24 45.07
N LYS A 3 -3.44 60.80 46.08
CA LYS A 3 -3.60 59.37 46.41
C LYS A 3 -4.36 58.70 45.27
N LYS A 4 -3.68 57.86 44.46
CA LYS A 4 -4.36 56.93 43.55
C LYS A 4 -5.33 56.07 44.37
N SER A 5 -6.59 56.03 43.97
CA SER A 5 -7.62 55.31 44.72
C SER A 5 -7.42 53.79 44.57
N LYS A 6 -7.50 53.05 45.68
CA LYS A 6 -7.42 51.57 45.71
C LYS A 6 -8.49 50.88 44.84
N GLN A 7 -9.57 51.59 44.49
CA GLN A 7 -10.62 51.07 43.60
C GLN A 7 -10.18 50.99 42.14
N PHE A 8 -9.34 51.91 41.66
CA PHE A 8 -8.78 51.85 40.30
C PHE A 8 -7.73 50.75 40.16
N GLU A 9 -6.92 50.50 41.19
CA GLU A 9 -5.98 49.36 41.22
C GLU A 9 -6.72 48.02 41.24
N ASN A 10 -7.82 47.90 41.99
CA ASN A 10 -8.64 46.68 42.00
C ASN A 10 -9.39 46.42 40.67
N LEU A 11 -9.84 47.47 39.97
CA LEU A 11 -10.49 47.33 38.65
C LEU A 11 -9.50 46.90 37.57
N ASN A 12 -8.30 47.47 37.55
CA ASN A 12 -7.23 47.03 36.65
C ASN A 12 -6.79 45.60 36.98
N TYR A 13 -6.66 45.25 38.26
CA TYR A 13 -6.31 43.88 38.69
C TYR A 13 -7.39 42.84 38.35
N LEU A 14 -8.68 43.20 38.43
CA LEU A 14 -9.80 42.35 38.02
C LEU A 14 -9.89 42.20 36.50
N GLN A 15 -9.62 43.27 35.73
CA GLN A 15 -9.54 43.22 34.28
C GLN A 15 -8.31 42.43 33.81
N GLU A 16 -7.14 42.59 34.44
CA GLU A 16 -5.93 41.82 34.18
C GLU A 16 -6.14 40.33 34.46
N LYS A 17 -6.72 39.95 35.61
CA LYS A 17 -7.05 38.55 35.90
C LYS A 17 -8.04 37.93 34.91
N ASN A 18 -9.04 38.68 34.45
CA ASN A 18 -9.95 38.19 33.42
C ASN A 18 -9.27 38.05 32.07
N THR A 19 -8.41 39.01 31.70
CA THR A 19 -7.69 39.01 30.43
C THR A 19 -6.63 37.89 30.39
N GLU A 20 -5.85 37.71 31.45
CA GLU A 20 -4.89 36.62 31.58
C GLU A 20 -5.58 35.25 31.49
N ASN A 21 -6.74 35.10 32.13
CA ASN A 21 -7.48 33.84 32.11
C ASN A 21 -8.12 33.57 30.74
N ILE A 22 -8.52 34.62 30.00
CA ILE A 22 -8.95 34.50 28.60
C ILE A 22 -7.78 34.07 27.71
N ILE A 23 -6.63 34.74 27.82
CA ILE A 23 -5.42 34.42 27.05
C ILE A 23 -4.97 32.97 27.33
N LEU A 24 -4.96 32.53 28.58
CA LEU A 24 -4.61 31.15 28.95
C LEU A 24 -5.58 30.13 28.38
N LYS A 25 -6.89 30.43 28.36
CA LYS A 25 -7.89 29.56 27.73
C LYS A 25 -7.71 29.46 26.22
N GLU A 26 -7.45 30.58 25.54
CA GLU A 26 -7.16 30.58 24.10
C GLU A 26 -5.88 29.82 23.78
N PHE A 27 -4.84 29.99 24.60
CA PHE A 27 -3.59 29.26 24.47
C PHE A 27 -3.80 27.74 24.61
N VAL A 28 -4.55 27.30 25.63
CA VAL A 28 -4.91 25.88 25.82
C VAL A 28 -5.74 25.36 24.64
N ASN A 29 -6.70 26.14 24.14
CA ASN A 29 -7.51 25.76 22.97
C ASN A 29 -6.65 25.60 21.72
N ASN A 30 -5.69 26.49 21.49
CA ASN A 30 -4.75 26.38 20.37
C ASN A 30 -3.88 25.12 20.48
N LEU A 31 -3.34 24.81 21.66
CA LEU A 31 -2.57 23.58 21.87
C LEU A 31 -3.40 22.31 21.61
N ASN A 32 -4.64 22.28 22.11
CA ASN A 32 -5.55 21.17 21.87
C ASN A 32 -5.92 21.06 20.37
N SER A 33 -6.05 22.18 19.66
CA SER A 33 -6.27 22.17 18.22
C SER A 33 -5.10 21.52 17.44
N TYR A 34 -3.87 21.73 17.90
CA TYR A 34 -2.68 21.12 17.32
C TYR A 34 -2.64 19.60 17.57
N THR A 35 -2.94 19.15 18.79
CA THR A 35 -3.00 17.71 19.08
C THR A 35 -4.13 17.03 18.32
N ASP A 36 -5.31 17.65 18.23
CA ASP A 36 -6.43 17.16 17.43
C ASP A 36 -6.07 17.09 15.94
N TYR A 37 -5.35 18.08 15.41
CA TYR A 37 -4.86 18.06 14.03
C TYR A 37 -3.93 16.86 13.80
N LEU A 38 -2.98 16.63 14.70
CA LEU A 38 -2.05 15.50 14.61
C LEU A 38 -2.77 14.16 14.67
N LYS A 39 -3.66 13.98 15.65
CA LYS A 39 -4.47 12.78 15.86
C LYS A 39 -5.33 12.44 14.65
N LYS A 40 -5.98 13.46 14.06
CA LYS A 40 -6.89 13.29 12.91
C LYS A 40 -6.13 13.01 11.61
N ASN A 41 -5.03 13.71 11.36
CA ASN A 41 -4.36 13.69 10.06
C ASN A 41 -3.21 12.69 9.96
N PHE A 42 -2.55 12.38 11.09
CA PHE A 42 -1.39 11.48 11.15
C PHE A 42 -1.59 10.41 12.24
N PRO A 43 -2.59 9.51 12.09
CA PRO A 43 -2.92 8.53 13.10
C PRO A 43 -1.78 7.54 13.39
N ASN A 44 -0.93 7.22 12.39
CA ASN A 44 0.22 6.35 12.64
C ASN A 44 1.29 7.07 13.46
N PHE A 45 1.60 8.32 13.10
CA PHE A 45 2.50 9.17 13.86
C PHE A 45 2.02 9.34 15.31
N TRP A 46 0.73 9.67 15.46
CA TRP A 46 0.09 9.87 16.75
C TRP A 46 0.24 8.64 17.65
N THR A 47 -0.17 7.47 17.16
CA THR A 47 -0.23 6.23 17.95
C THR A 47 1.16 5.69 18.28
N ASN A 48 2.11 5.80 17.35
CA ASN A 48 3.41 5.16 17.50
C ASN A 48 4.49 6.04 18.14
N TYR A 49 4.41 7.36 17.98
CA TYR A 49 5.49 8.27 18.40
C TYR A 49 5.04 9.37 19.35
N TYR A 50 3.90 10.02 19.08
CA TYR A 50 3.45 11.16 19.89
C TYR A 50 2.81 10.74 21.21
N PHE A 51 1.68 10.03 21.15
CA PHE A 51 0.88 9.65 22.32
C PHE A 51 1.66 8.90 23.42
N PRO A 52 2.63 8.01 23.11
CA PRO A 52 3.40 7.32 24.14
C PRO A 52 4.37 8.22 24.93
N ASN A 53 4.73 9.39 24.42
CA ASN A 53 5.85 10.20 24.94
C ASN A 53 5.46 11.64 25.29
N PHE A 54 4.26 12.09 24.93
CA PHE A 54 3.86 13.49 24.99
C PHE A 54 2.43 13.65 25.51
N CYS A 55 2.13 14.84 26.05
CA CYS A 55 0.81 15.17 26.57
C CYS A 55 -0.23 15.21 25.43
N ALA A 56 -1.35 14.51 25.61
CA ALA A 56 -2.43 14.46 24.61
C ALA A 56 -3.44 15.60 24.77
N ASP A 57 -3.71 16.01 26.02
CA ASP A 57 -4.75 16.97 26.37
C ASP A 57 -4.20 18.03 27.35
N PHE A 58 -4.37 19.30 26.99
CA PHE A 58 -3.91 20.43 27.79
C PHE A 58 -5.06 21.01 28.61
N VAL A 59 -4.78 21.29 29.88
CA VAL A 59 -5.64 22.02 30.80
C VAL A 59 -4.80 23.05 31.56
N ILE A 60 -5.40 24.16 32.00
CA ILE A 60 -4.67 25.24 32.67
C ILE A 60 -3.84 24.72 33.87
N SER A 61 -4.36 23.73 34.60
CA SER A 61 -3.70 23.12 35.76
C SER A 61 -2.45 22.30 35.42
N ASN A 62 -2.28 21.81 34.19
CA ASN A 62 -1.15 20.95 33.82
C ASN A 62 -0.04 21.67 33.03
N LEU A 63 -0.22 22.95 32.68
CA LEU A 63 0.72 23.73 31.86
C LEU A 63 2.13 23.80 32.46
N ASN A 64 2.25 23.82 33.79
CA ASN A 64 3.53 23.97 34.47
C ASN A 64 4.30 22.66 34.65
N ALA A 65 3.70 21.51 34.37
CA ALA A 65 4.40 20.23 34.46
C ALA A 65 5.52 20.14 33.41
N LYS A 66 6.64 19.54 33.79
CA LYS A 66 7.85 19.45 32.94
C LYS A 66 7.57 18.78 31.59
N GLU A 67 6.77 17.72 31.59
CA GLU A 67 6.36 16.98 30.38
C GLU A 67 5.45 17.83 29.47
N THR A 68 4.54 18.60 30.05
CA THR A 68 3.66 19.52 29.32
C THR A 68 4.46 20.63 28.65
N LYS A 69 5.42 21.25 29.36
CA LYS A 69 6.30 22.29 28.79
C LYS A 69 7.09 21.79 27.58
N ARG A 70 7.71 20.60 27.69
CA ARG A 70 8.41 19.95 26.58
C ARG A 70 7.46 19.67 25.41
N THR A 71 6.23 19.24 25.69
CA THR A 71 5.23 18.99 24.64
C THR A 71 4.84 20.28 23.92
N ILE A 72 4.65 21.38 24.65
CA ILE A 72 4.36 22.71 24.09
C ILE A 72 5.48 23.15 23.16
N GLU A 73 6.75 23.05 23.58
CA GLU A 73 7.90 23.41 22.75
C GLU A 73 7.94 22.61 21.44
N VAL A 74 7.71 21.29 21.51
CA VAL A 74 7.64 20.44 20.30
C VAL A 74 6.49 20.86 19.39
N LEU A 75 5.30 21.12 19.93
CA LEU A 75 4.14 21.55 19.13
C LEU A 75 4.41 22.89 18.44
N ARG A 76 4.97 23.87 19.15
CA ARG A 76 5.35 25.17 18.58
C ARG A 76 6.38 24.99 17.47
N GLN A 77 7.44 24.24 17.72
CA GLN A 77 8.46 23.96 16.71
C GLN A 77 7.85 23.32 15.45
N LEU A 78 6.93 22.37 15.59
CA LEU A 78 6.32 21.68 14.45
C LEU A 78 5.36 22.59 13.65
N PHE A 79 4.47 23.32 14.34
CA PHE A 79 3.42 24.09 13.67
C PHE A 79 3.86 25.50 13.27
N GLU A 80 4.61 26.20 14.14
CA GLU A 80 5.01 27.60 13.94
C GLU A 80 6.28 27.68 13.09
N GLU A 81 7.30 26.85 13.36
CA GLU A 81 8.60 26.96 12.67
C GLU A 81 8.74 26.00 11.48
N LEU A 82 8.40 24.73 11.66
CA LEU A 82 8.54 23.70 10.62
C LEU A 82 7.31 23.62 9.71
N GLU A 83 6.27 24.42 10.00
CA GLU A 83 5.04 24.56 9.24
C GLU A 83 4.47 23.22 8.75
N ILE A 84 4.31 22.24 9.65
CA ILE A 84 3.84 20.92 9.24
C ILE A 84 2.46 20.98 8.57
N ALA A 85 1.63 21.98 8.87
CA ALA A 85 0.32 22.17 8.23
C ALA A 85 0.43 22.64 6.76
N ASN A 86 1.57 23.21 6.34
CA ASN A 86 1.77 23.69 4.98
C ASN A 86 2.17 22.53 4.04
N GLU A 87 1.18 22.01 3.31
CA GLU A 87 1.39 20.89 2.39
C GLU A 87 2.31 21.21 1.19
N LYS A 88 2.50 22.48 0.84
CA LYS A 88 3.36 22.87 -0.30
C LYS A 88 4.82 22.50 -0.06
N LEU A 89 5.23 22.47 1.21
CA LEU A 89 6.58 22.12 1.62
C LEU A 89 6.88 20.61 1.50
N ASP A 90 5.85 19.76 1.39
CA ASP A 90 6.04 18.30 1.32
C ASP A 90 6.82 17.87 0.08
N PHE A 91 6.66 18.55 -1.06
CA PHE A 91 7.34 18.22 -2.31
C PHE A 91 8.86 18.46 -2.24
N THR A 92 9.28 19.55 -1.59
CA THR A 92 10.69 19.86 -1.38
C THR A 92 11.35 18.82 -0.47
N TYR A 93 10.64 18.38 0.57
CA TYR A 93 11.10 17.30 1.45
C TYR A 93 11.15 15.95 0.73
N ALA A 94 10.14 15.61 -0.08
CA ALA A 94 10.13 14.37 -0.86
C ALA A 94 11.37 14.23 -1.77
N LYS A 95 11.78 15.32 -2.43
CA LYS A 95 13.00 15.35 -3.26
C LYS A 95 14.29 15.17 -2.45
N LYS A 96 14.33 15.66 -1.21
CA LYS A 96 15.47 15.44 -0.30
C LYS A 96 15.55 13.98 0.12
N ILE A 97 14.41 13.38 0.46
CA ILE A 97 14.28 11.96 0.80
C ILE A 97 14.67 11.06 -0.36
N GLU A 98 14.24 11.37 -1.59
CA GLU A 98 14.59 10.60 -2.80
C GLU A 98 16.10 10.60 -3.09
N LYS A 99 16.80 11.68 -2.75
CA LYS A 99 18.27 11.79 -2.89
C LYS A 99 19.03 11.02 -1.82
N GLU A 100 18.53 11.01 -0.58
CA GLU A 100 19.21 10.40 0.57
C GLU A 100 18.84 8.91 0.73
N ILE A 101 17.63 8.52 0.32
CA ILE A 101 17.08 7.17 0.40
C ILE A 101 16.67 6.81 -1.03
N LYS A 102 17.47 5.99 -1.72
CA LYS A 102 17.32 5.58 -3.13
C LYS A 102 16.01 4.88 -3.51
N CYS A 103 14.95 4.95 -2.71
CA CYS A 103 13.63 4.46 -3.04
C CYS A 103 12.58 4.98 -2.03
N PRO A 104 11.66 5.89 -2.39
CA PRO A 104 10.57 6.33 -1.51
C PRO A 104 9.53 5.23 -1.18
N ILE A 105 9.77 3.96 -1.55
CA ILE A 105 8.84 2.83 -1.35
C ILE A 105 9.28 1.91 -0.21
N VAL A 106 10.52 1.99 0.28
CA VAL A 106 11.01 1.19 1.44
C VAL A 106 10.15 1.42 2.70
N PHE A 107 9.33 2.48 2.72
CA PHE A 107 8.41 2.83 3.80
C PHE A 107 7.14 1.95 3.94
N TYR A 108 7.02 0.83 3.20
CA TYR A 108 5.87 -0.05 3.41
C TYR A 108 5.95 -0.84 4.71
N ASN A 109 7.15 -1.15 5.22
CA ASN A 109 7.30 -2.07 6.37
C ASN A 109 8.34 -1.68 7.43
N GLN A 110 9.15 -0.65 7.22
CA GLN A 110 10.11 -0.23 8.25
C GLN A 110 9.42 0.66 9.27
N GLY A 111 8.93 0.04 10.37
CA GLY A 111 8.66 0.78 11.59
C GLY A 111 9.97 1.38 12.09
N ILE A 112 9.97 2.67 12.42
CA ILE A 112 11.13 3.28 13.06
C ILE A 112 11.04 2.91 14.55
N ASP A 113 12.13 2.39 15.10
CA ASP A 113 12.13 1.86 16.47
C ASP A 113 11.88 2.99 17.49
N LYS A 114 11.02 2.69 18.48
CA LYS A 114 10.69 3.59 19.59
C LYS A 114 11.90 3.83 20.50
N SER A 115 12.84 2.88 20.56
CA SER A 115 14.02 2.96 21.43
C SER A 115 15.00 4.09 21.07
N ASP A 116 14.94 4.59 19.82
CA ASP A 116 15.79 5.67 19.32
C ASP A 116 15.34 7.07 19.77
N LEU A 117 14.05 7.26 20.07
CA LEU A 117 13.51 8.56 20.46
C LEU A 117 14.04 9.04 21.81
N ASN A 118 14.24 8.12 22.75
CA ASN A 118 14.73 8.43 24.09
C ASN A 118 16.20 8.85 24.12
N LYS A 119 16.94 8.62 23.03
CA LYS A 119 18.36 8.98 22.89
C LYS A 119 18.56 10.30 22.15
N LYS A 120 17.51 10.87 21.57
CA LYS A 120 17.57 12.05 20.72
C LYS A 120 17.45 13.34 21.53
N ASN A 121 18.21 14.36 21.12
CA ASN A 121 18.04 15.71 21.66
C ASN A 121 16.77 16.38 21.09
N PHE A 122 16.38 17.55 21.63
CA PHE A 122 15.15 18.25 21.24
C PHE A 122 15.04 18.52 19.73
N LYS A 123 16.13 19.00 19.11
CA LYS A 123 16.17 19.30 17.67
C LYS A 123 15.99 18.03 16.84
N GLU A 124 16.69 16.96 17.21
CA GLU A 124 16.59 15.66 16.54
C GLU A 124 15.17 15.06 16.63
N ILE A 125 14.47 15.26 17.75
CA ILE A 125 13.08 14.85 17.91
C ILE A 125 12.18 15.63 16.96
N CYS A 126 12.33 16.96 16.89
CA CYS A 126 11.51 17.81 16.04
C CYS A 126 11.75 17.53 14.55
N ASP A 127 13.01 17.37 14.14
CA ASP A 127 13.37 16.97 12.77
C ASP A 127 12.79 15.60 12.42
N PHE A 128 12.87 14.64 13.35
CA PHE A 128 12.30 13.31 13.18
C PHE A 128 10.77 13.32 13.07
N PHE A 129 10.09 14.11 13.90
CA PHE A 129 8.63 14.25 13.88
C PHE A 129 8.15 14.92 12.60
N ASN A 130 8.79 16.02 12.20
CA ASN A 130 8.53 16.69 10.93
C ASN A 130 8.72 15.73 9.74
N PHE A 131 9.82 14.99 9.72
CA PHE A 131 10.07 13.95 8.71
C PHE A 131 8.93 12.92 8.68
N THR A 132 8.58 12.36 9.85
CA THR A 132 7.59 11.28 9.94
C THR A 132 6.19 11.73 9.50
N ILE A 133 5.76 12.93 9.92
CA ILE A 133 4.48 13.53 9.55
C ILE A 133 4.40 13.74 8.03
N ARG A 134 5.45 14.30 7.43
CA ARG A 134 5.49 14.56 5.98
C ARG A 134 5.52 13.26 5.19
N VAL A 135 6.28 12.25 5.64
CA VAL A 135 6.30 10.91 5.05
C VAL A 135 4.91 10.26 5.12
N GLU A 136 4.21 10.32 6.26
CA GLU A 136 2.86 9.77 6.39
C GLU A 136 1.88 10.45 5.41
N ARG A 137 1.96 11.78 5.25
CA ARG A 137 1.11 12.50 4.30
C ARG A 137 1.42 12.16 2.84
N ILE A 138 2.70 12.13 2.47
CA ILE A 138 3.16 11.75 1.13
C ILE A 138 2.70 10.32 0.82
N LYS A 139 2.86 9.39 1.75
CA LYS A 139 2.37 8.01 1.64
C LYS A 139 0.86 7.98 1.41
N LYS A 140 0.08 8.76 2.14
CA LYS A 140 -1.38 8.86 1.96
C LYS A 140 -1.74 9.36 0.55
N LYS A 141 -1.04 10.37 0.03
CA LYS A 141 -1.22 10.89 -1.34
C LYS A 141 -0.88 9.83 -2.40
N PHE A 142 0.24 9.12 -2.25
CA PHE A 142 0.61 8.02 -3.14
C PHE A 142 -0.41 6.89 -3.12
N LEU A 143 -0.86 6.46 -1.94
CA LEU A 143 -1.84 5.39 -1.82
C LEU A 143 -3.21 5.80 -2.40
N ALA A 144 -3.62 7.06 -2.28
CA ALA A 144 -4.83 7.54 -2.94
C ALA A 144 -4.78 7.38 -4.47
N TYR A 145 -3.60 7.49 -5.06
CA TYR A 145 -3.40 7.31 -6.50
C TYR A 145 -3.16 5.84 -6.89
N LEU A 146 -2.34 5.11 -6.13
CA LEU A 146 -1.82 3.79 -6.51
C LEU A 146 -2.61 2.61 -5.95
N ALA A 147 -3.36 2.78 -4.86
CA ALA A 147 -4.07 1.67 -4.24
C ALA A 147 -5.38 1.33 -4.99
N PRO A 148 -5.89 0.10 -4.84
CA PRO A 148 -7.17 -0.29 -5.43
C PRO A 148 -8.34 0.38 -4.68
N GLU A 149 -9.49 0.51 -5.36
CA GLU A 149 -10.71 1.05 -4.76
C GLU A 149 -11.18 0.22 -3.58
N GLY A 150 -11.44 0.86 -2.43
CA GLY A 150 -11.78 0.17 -1.19
C GLY A 150 -10.56 -0.10 -0.28
N PHE A 151 -9.35 0.25 -0.69
CA PHE A 151 -8.14 0.08 0.13
C PHE A 151 -8.24 0.80 1.49
N GLN A 152 -8.83 2.01 1.53
CA GLN A 152 -9.02 2.72 2.80
C GLN A 152 -9.95 1.98 3.78
N HIS A 153 -10.92 1.21 3.27
CA HIS A 153 -11.77 0.36 4.12
C HIS A 153 -10.99 -0.83 4.66
N PHE A 154 -10.18 -1.46 3.80
CA PHE A 154 -9.29 -2.56 4.16
C PHE A 154 -8.24 -2.14 5.22
N GLU A 155 -7.57 -1.01 5.00
CA GLU A 155 -6.45 -0.53 5.83
C GLU A 155 -6.86 -0.24 7.28
N LYS A 156 -8.13 0.10 7.53
CA LYS A 156 -8.67 0.30 8.89
C LYS A 156 -8.50 -0.93 9.77
N TYR A 157 -8.53 -2.12 9.18
CA TYR A 157 -8.40 -3.37 9.92
C TYR A 157 -6.95 -3.76 10.20
N ARG A 158 -5.96 -3.11 9.58
CA ARG A 158 -4.54 -3.47 9.69
C ARG A 158 -4.02 -3.51 11.13
N ILE A 159 -4.39 -2.54 11.96
CA ILE A 159 -3.95 -2.48 13.36
C ILE A 159 -4.56 -3.63 14.16
N VAL A 160 -5.86 -3.86 13.97
CA VAL A 160 -6.63 -4.88 14.69
C VAL A 160 -6.18 -6.29 14.29
N THR A 161 -5.86 -6.51 13.02
CA THR A 161 -5.39 -7.81 12.53
C THR A 161 -3.94 -8.09 12.88
N LYS A 162 -3.08 -7.05 12.98
CA LYS A 162 -1.65 -7.23 13.26
C LYS A 162 -1.39 -7.95 14.59
N SER A 163 -2.15 -7.67 15.64
CA SER A 163 -1.95 -8.33 16.95
C SER A 163 -2.26 -9.82 16.91
N ILE A 164 -3.35 -10.21 16.25
CA ILE A 164 -3.84 -11.61 16.21
C ILE A 164 -3.10 -12.44 15.16
N ILE A 165 -2.73 -11.87 14.01
CA ILE A 165 -1.99 -12.61 12.97
C ILE A 165 -0.53 -12.86 13.40
N LEU A 166 0.00 -12.06 14.34
CA LEU A 166 1.32 -12.29 14.94
C LEU A 166 1.29 -13.19 16.18
N ASP A 167 0.12 -13.70 16.57
CA ASP A 167 0.01 -14.68 17.65
C ASP A 167 0.64 -16.01 17.21
N ASP A 168 1.61 -16.49 17.99
CA ASP A 168 2.35 -17.71 17.68
C ASP A 168 1.46 -18.94 17.59
N VAL A 169 0.40 -19.03 18.42
CA VAL A 169 -0.56 -20.14 18.37
C VAL A 169 -1.32 -20.09 17.06
N TYR A 170 -1.82 -18.91 16.65
CA TYR A 170 -2.50 -18.73 15.37
C TYR A 170 -1.61 -19.04 14.17
N LEU A 171 -0.34 -18.63 14.21
CA LEU A 171 0.65 -18.92 13.18
C LEU A 171 0.98 -20.42 13.09
N ASN A 172 1.13 -21.07 14.24
CA ASN A 172 1.48 -22.50 14.33
C ASN A 172 0.35 -23.43 13.85
N LEU A 173 -0.90 -22.97 13.76
CA LEU A 173 -1.99 -23.74 13.15
C LEU A 173 -1.68 -24.17 11.70
N GLY A 174 -0.85 -23.41 10.98
CA GLY A 174 -0.46 -23.70 9.59
C GLY A 174 0.67 -24.73 9.42
N ARG A 175 1.38 -25.11 10.50
CA ARG A 175 2.57 -26.00 10.39
C ARG A 175 2.21 -27.48 10.20
N LEU A 176 0.99 -27.88 10.53
CA LEU A 176 0.57 -29.28 10.58
C LEU A 176 -0.48 -29.67 9.52
N ASP A 177 -0.99 -28.71 8.72
CA ASP A 177 -2.03 -28.96 7.72
C ASP A 177 -1.56 -28.70 6.30
N CYS A 178 -1.65 -29.74 5.45
CA CYS A 178 -1.45 -29.61 4.00
C CYS A 178 -2.72 -29.16 3.26
N ASN A 179 -3.88 -29.12 3.93
CA ASN A 179 -5.17 -28.76 3.32
C ASN A 179 -5.62 -27.35 3.71
N LEU A 180 -5.73 -26.47 2.71
CA LEU A 180 -6.17 -25.07 2.87
C LEU A 180 -7.56 -24.95 3.53
N ASN A 181 -8.51 -25.82 3.17
CA ASN A 181 -9.85 -25.76 3.76
C ASN A 181 -9.82 -26.15 5.24
N GLY A 182 -9.03 -27.18 5.60
CA GLY A 182 -8.82 -27.58 6.99
C GLY A 182 -8.18 -26.47 7.82
N LEU A 183 -7.17 -25.80 7.25
CA LEU A 183 -6.50 -24.67 7.87
C LEU A 183 -7.45 -23.48 8.13
N ILE A 184 -8.30 -23.13 7.16
CA ILE A 184 -9.30 -22.06 7.32
C ILE A 184 -10.26 -22.39 8.47
N VAL A 185 -10.76 -23.63 8.53
CA VAL A 185 -11.67 -24.07 9.61
C VAL A 185 -11.00 -23.98 10.98
N LYS A 186 -9.75 -24.46 11.13
CA LYS A 186 -9.01 -24.37 12.41
C LYS A 186 -8.77 -22.93 12.84
N LYS A 187 -8.31 -22.09 11.90
CA LYS A 187 -8.09 -20.65 12.16
C LYS A 187 -9.40 -19.95 12.55
N LYS A 188 -10.50 -20.26 11.87
CA LYS A 188 -11.82 -19.72 12.21
C LYS A 188 -12.25 -20.13 13.62
N LYS A 189 -12.08 -21.40 13.99
CA LYS A 189 -12.39 -21.90 15.34
C LYS A 189 -11.55 -21.19 16.41
N TYR A 190 -10.25 -21.04 16.18
CA TYR A 190 -9.38 -20.29 17.08
C TYR A 190 -9.86 -18.84 17.26
N LEU A 191 -10.16 -18.14 16.17
CA LEU A 191 -10.62 -16.75 16.19
C LEU A 191 -11.93 -16.59 17.00
N LEU A 192 -12.88 -17.52 16.81
CA LEU A 192 -14.13 -17.54 17.58
C LEU A 192 -13.87 -17.77 19.08
N ASN A 193 -12.95 -18.68 19.42
CA ASN A 193 -12.60 -18.98 20.81
C ASN A 193 -11.99 -17.78 21.54
N VAL A 194 -11.21 -16.94 20.84
CA VAL A 194 -10.63 -15.71 21.40
C VAL A 194 -11.56 -14.50 21.30
N GLY A 195 -12.85 -14.71 20.96
CA GLY A 195 -13.88 -13.67 21.00
C GLY A 195 -13.95 -12.76 19.78
N VAL A 196 -13.33 -13.13 18.64
CA VAL A 196 -13.40 -12.34 17.41
C VAL A 196 -14.78 -12.46 16.77
N LYS A 197 -15.50 -11.33 16.72
CA LYS A 197 -16.86 -11.25 16.11
C LYS A 197 -16.86 -11.49 14.60
N SER A 198 -15.81 -11.07 13.90
CA SER A 198 -15.71 -11.15 12.43
C SER A 198 -14.44 -11.91 12.00
N PRO A 199 -14.43 -13.25 12.08
CA PRO A 199 -13.25 -14.05 11.78
C PRO A 199 -12.71 -13.85 10.36
N ASN A 200 -13.59 -13.58 9.39
CA ASN A 200 -13.24 -13.42 7.98
C ASN A 200 -12.21 -12.30 7.73
N ILE A 201 -12.26 -11.23 8.52
CA ILE A 201 -11.27 -10.16 8.45
C ILE A 201 -9.88 -10.73 8.71
N PHE A 202 -9.71 -11.56 9.73
CA PHE A 202 -8.41 -12.11 10.11
C PHE A 202 -7.96 -13.25 9.18
N LEU A 203 -8.91 -14.05 8.70
CA LEU A 203 -8.63 -15.17 7.79
C LEU A 203 -8.04 -14.71 6.46
N PHE A 204 -8.58 -13.63 5.90
CA PHE A 204 -8.23 -13.19 4.54
C PHE A 204 -7.35 -11.92 4.50
N PHE A 205 -7.07 -11.28 5.63
CA PHE A 205 -6.25 -10.05 5.68
C PHE A 205 -4.93 -10.18 4.94
N GLY A 206 -4.12 -11.21 5.27
CA GLY A 206 -2.79 -11.37 4.65
C GLY A 206 -2.86 -11.59 3.14
N GLN A 207 -3.90 -12.28 2.65
CA GLN A 207 -4.07 -12.52 1.21
C GLN A 207 -4.52 -11.27 0.46
N PHE A 208 -5.41 -10.46 1.05
CA PHE A 208 -5.81 -9.16 0.49
C PHE A 208 -4.69 -8.11 0.60
N ASP A 209 -3.90 -8.13 1.67
CA ASP A 209 -2.73 -7.27 1.83
C ASP A 209 -1.68 -7.55 0.73
N LEU A 210 -1.40 -8.83 0.48
CA LEU A 210 -0.52 -9.24 -0.61
C LEU A 210 -1.03 -8.78 -1.99
N PHE A 211 -2.34 -8.91 -2.23
CA PHE A 211 -2.97 -8.36 -3.44
C PHE A 211 -2.74 -6.84 -3.55
N CYS A 212 -3.04 -6.08 -2.50
CA CYS A 212 -2.90 -4.62 -2.52
C CYS A 212 -1.46 -4.18 -2.79
N LYS A 213 -0.48 -4.87 -2.21
CA LYS A 213 0.95 -4.65 -2.50
C LYS A 213 1.27 -4.90 -3.96
N ASN A 214 0.94 -6.08 -4.50
CA ASN A 214 1.19 -6.40 -5.90
C ASN A 214 0.49 -5.42 -6.87
N TYR A 215 -0.74 -5.00 -6.53
CA TYR A 215 -1.49 -4.00 -7.29
C TYR A 215 -0.77 -2.64 -7.33
N ILE A 216 -0.36 -2.12 -6.18
CA ILE A 216 0.35 -0.84 -6.07
C ILE A 216 1.66 -0.88 -6.87
N HIS A 217 2.38 -2.00 -6.81
CA HIS A 217 3.63 -2.19 -7.53
C HIS A 217 3.39 -2.21 -9.05
N ALA A 218 2.34 -2.90 -9.50
CA ALA A 218 1.94 -2.94 -10.90
C ALA A 218 1.54 -1.56 -11.46
N LYS A 219 0.92 -0.70 -10.64
CA LYS A 219 0.36 0.59 -11.09
C LYS A 219 1.37 1.71 -11.32
N GLY A 220 2.60 1.65 -10.78
CA GLY A 220 3.56 2.73 -11.11
C GLY A 220 4.86 2.89 -10.33
N LEU A 221 5.47 1.85 -9.76
CA LEU A 221 6.69 2.02 -8.97
C LEU A 221 7.99 1.78 -9.77
N LYS A 222 8.45 2.79 -10.53
CA LYS A 222 9.53 2.70 -11.53
C LYS A 222 10.89 2.12 -11.09
N LEU A 223 11.20 2.04 -9.80
CA LEU A 223 12.48 1.53 -9.29
C LEU A 223 12.29 0.75 -8.00
N ILE A 224 12.49 -0.57 -8.05
CA ILE A 224 12.55 -1.40 -6.85
C ILE A 224 13.69 -2.40 -7.00
N TYR A 225 14.52 -2.48 -5.97
CA TYR A 225 15.34 -3.67 -5.73
C TYR A 225 14.45 -4.66 -4.98
N GLU A 226 13.99 -5.70 -5.67
CA GLU A 226 13.13 -6.70 -5.07
C GLU A 226 13.76 -8.09 -5.18
N LYS A 227 13.63 -8.84 -4.09
CA LYS A 227 13.86 -10.27 -4.07
C LYS A 227 12.52 -10.97 -4.16
N PHE A 228 12.31 -11.76 -5.21
CA PHE A 228 11.10 -12.55 -5.39
C PHE A 228 11.39 -14.03 -5.22
N ASN A 229 10.50 -14.72 -4.51
CA ASN A 229 10.46 -16.18 -4.52
C ASN A 229 9.47 -16.63 -5.59
N VAL A 230 10.00 -17.19 -6.69
CA VAL A 230 9.19 -17.73 -7.79
C VAL A 230 9.16 -19.25 -7.66
N ILE A 231 7.97 -19.85 -7.67
CA ILE A 231 7.83 -21.29 -7.76
C ILE A 231 7.81 -21.68 -9.24
N HIS A 232 8.88 -22.32 -9.71
CA HIS A 232 8.97 -22.87 -11.06
C HIS A 232 9.16 -24.39 -10.96
N LEU A 233 8.31 -25.16 -11.64
CA LEU A 233 8.35 -26.63 -11.66
C LEU A 233 8.42 -27.27 -10.24
N GLY A 234 7.71 -26.69 -9.28
CA GLY A 234 7.67 -27.18 -7.89
C GLY A 234 8.89 -26.82 -7.04
N ARG A 235 9.82 -25.99 -7.53
CA ARG A 235 10.96 -25.47 -6.76
C ARG A 235 10.85 -23.96 -6.57
N THR A 236 11.17 -23.49 -5.37
CA THR A 236 11.22 -22.07 -5.03
C THR A 236 12.58 -21.50 -5.41
N HIS A 237 12.60 -20.50 -6.28
CA HIS A 237 13.80 -19.76 -6.69
C HIS A 237 13.74 -18.34 -6.13
N GLU A 238 14.78 -17.92 -5.42
CA GLU A 238 14.95 -16.52 -5.01
C GLU A 238 15.66 -15.76 -6.12
N LEU A 239 15.00 -14.75 -6.69
CA LEU A 239 15.53 -13.90 -7.74
C LEU A 239 15.70 -12.49 -7.18
N SER A 240 16.95 -12.00 -7.12
CA SER A 240 17.28 -10.61 -6.81
C SER A 240 17.49 -9.87 -8.13
N ILE A 241 16.55 -9.00 -8.50
CA ILE A 241 16.64 -8.25 -9.75
C ILE A 241 16.77 -6.77 -9.41
N GLN A 242 17.78 -6.09 -9.99
CA GLN A 242 17.78 -4.63 -10.09
C GLN A 242 16.72 -4.27 -11.14
N VAL A 243 15.48 -4.04 -10.70
CA VAL A 243 14.37 -3.98 -11.64
C VAL A 243 14.29 -2.58 -12.25
N ILE A 244 14.92 -2.41 -13.42
CA ILE A 244 14.40 -1.46 -14.39
C ILE A 244 13.01 -2.01 -14.75
N GLN A 245 11.93 -1.27 -14.43
CA GLN A 245 10.56 -1.69 -14.74
C GLN A 245 10.34 -1.78 -16.25
N ASN A 246 10.81 -2.85 -16.88
CA ASN A 246 10.51 -3.14 -18.27
C ASN A 246 9.07 -3.66 -18.39
N VAL A 247 8.59 -3.71 -19.62
CA VAL A 247 7.23 -4.13 -19.97
C VAL A 247 6.89 -5.54 -19.46
N PHE A 248 7.86 -6.46 -19.50
CA PHE A 248 7.68 -7.84 -19.02
C PHE A 248 7.39 -7.88 -17.52
N TYR A 249 8.16 -7.11 -16.74
CA TYR A 249 7.96 -7.03 -15.29
C TYR A 249 6.62 -6.40 -14.91
N LYS A 250 6.25 -5.28 -15.55
CA LYS A 250 4.94 -4.65 -15.30
C LYS A 250 3.78 -5.59 -15.61
N SER A 251 3.90 -6.37 -16.69
CA SER A 251 2.90 -7.35 -17.09
C SER A 251 2.87 -8.55 -16.14
N PHE A 252 4.04 -9.00 -15.65
CA PHE A 252 4.15 -10.01 -14.59
C PHE A 252 3.46 -9.56 -13.30
N LEU A 253 3.73 -8.34 -12.82
CA LEU A 253 3.06 -7.80 -11.63
C LEU A 253 1.55 -7.65 -11.83
N THR A 254 1.11 -7.23 -13.01
CA THR A 254 -0.32 -7.14 -13.36
C THR A 254 -0.98 -8.51 -13.33
N TYR A 255 -0.34 -9.52 -13.93
CA TYR A 255 -0.80 -10.91 -13.86
C TYR A 255 -0.88 -11.40 -12.41
N LEU A 256 0.17 -11.14 -11.62
CA LEU A 256 0.25 -11.59 -10.23
C LEU A 256 -0.83 -10.95 -9.36
N ALA A 257 -1.10 -9.65 -9.56
CA ALA A 257 -2.20 -8.96 -8.88
C ALA A 257 -3.56 -9.57 -9.24
N LEU A 258 -3.79 -9.87 -10.53
CA LEU A 258 -5.03 -10.52 -10.98
C LEU A 258 -5.17 -11.94 -10.38
N GLU A 259 -4.15 -12.78 -10.50
CA GLU A 259 -4.14 -14.15 -9.97
C GLU A 259 -4.40 -14.17 -8.46
N GLN A 260 -3.70 -13.31 -7.72
CA GLN A 260 -3.87 -13.19 -6.27
C GLN A 260 -5.29 -12.76 -5.91
N LEU A 261 -5.85 -11.76 -6.61
CA LEU A 261 -7.21 -11.30 -6.38
C LEU A 261 -8.24 -12.39 -6.64
N LEU A 262 -8.13 -13.11 -7.77
CA LEU A 262 -9.06 -14.18 -8.12
C LEU A 262 -9.00 -15.31 -7.10
N SER A 263 -7.81 -15.66 -6.62
CA SER A 263 -7.61 -16.67 -5.58
C SER A 263 -8.28 -16.27 -4.26
N VAL A 264 -7.97 -15.08 -3.73
CA VAL A 264 -8.53 -14.61 -2.46
C VAL A 264 -10.04 -14.38 -2.57
N ALA A 265 -10.53 -13.80 -3.67
CA ALA A 265 -11.95 -13.54 -3.87
C ALA A 265 -12.75 -14.84 -4.01
N SER A 266 -12.20 -15.87 -4.66
CA SER A 266 -12.81 -17.19 -4.77
C SER A 266 -12.96 -17.85 -3.40
N ASN A 267 -11.89 -17.87 -2.60
CA ASN A 267 -11.91 -18.47 -1.26
C ASN A 267 -12.82 -17.68 -0.30
N PHE A 268 -12.73 -16.35 -0.33
CA PHE A 268 -13.56 -15.48 0.49
C PHE A 268 -15.03 -15.59 0.12
N GLY A 269 -15.36 -15.61 -1.17
CA GLY A 269 -16.73 -15.80 -1.62
C GLY A 269 -17.28 -17.20 -1.29
N ARG A 270 -16.44 -18.25 -1.33
CA ARG A 270 -16.85 -19.59 -0.88
C ARG A 270 -17.18 -19.61 0.60
N GLU A 271 -16.38 -18.93 1.42
CA GLU A 271 -16.60 -18.81 2.86
C GLU A 271 -17.90 -18.04 3.18
N LEU A 272 -18.24 -17.01 2.38
CA LEU A 272 -19.43 -16.20 2.61
C LEU A 272 -20.73 -16.81 2.08
N PHE A 273 -20.69 -17.39 0.87
CA PHE A 273 -21.91 -17.73 0.12
C PHE A 273 -22.12 -19.22 -0.07
N GLY A 274 -21.10 -20.06 0.18
CA GLY A 274 -21.14 -21.48 -0.14
C GLY A 274 -21.04 -21.72 -1.65
N GLY A 275 -20.08 -22.55 -2.07
CA GLY A 275 -19.92 -23.00 -3.46
C GLY A 275 -18.81 -22.31 -4.29
N PRO A 276 -18.41 -22.92 -5.42
CA PRO A 276 -17.27 -22.49 -6.23
C PRO A 276 -17.58 -21.35 -7.22
N LYS A 277 -18.84 -21.14 -7.59
CA LYS A 277 -19.30 -19.99 -8.39
C LYS A 277 -19.96 -19.01 -7.44
N ASN A 278 -19.31 -17.87 -7.21
CA ASN A 278 -19.84 -16.84 -6.33
C ASN A 278 -19.65 -15.45 -6.97
N GLN A 279 -20.38 -14.47 -6.45
CA GLN A 279 -20.41 -13.10 -7.02
C GLN A 279 -19.06 -12.37 -6.93
N LEU A 280 -18.11 -12.90 -6.15
CA LEU A 280 -16.78 -12.31 -5.95
C LEU A 280 -15.72 -12.90 -6.90
N ALA A 281 -15.92 -14.13 -7.40
CA ALA A 281 -15.10 -14.76 -8.42
C ALA A 281 -15.96 -15.66 -9.31
N GLU A 282 -16.61 -15.05 -10.30
CA GLU A 282 -17.65 -15.67 -11.15
C GLU A 282 -17.18 -16.96 -11.85
N GLU A 283 -15.93 -17.02 -12.26
CA GLU A 283 -15.32 -18.15 -12.97
C GLU A 283 -14.32 -18.95 -12.10
N GLY A 284 -14.30 -18.68 -10.79
CA GLY A 284 -13.34 -19.24 -9.84
C GLY A 284 -12.01 -18.50 -9.82
N SER A 285 -10.92 -19.20 -9.47
CA SER A 285 -9.58 -18.62 -9.25
C SER A 285 -8.67 -18.67 -10.49
N SER A 286 -9.08 -19.30 -11.59
CA SER A 286 -8.23 -19.50 -12.76
C SER A 286 -8.26 -18.28 -13.70
N VAL A 287 -7.10 -17.67 -13.95
CA VAL A 287 -6.96 -16.48 -14.82
C VAL A 287 -7.48 -16.73 -16.24
N SER A 288 -7.22 -17.91 -16.82
CA SER A 288 -7.60 -18.22 -18.22
C SER A 288 -9.11 -18.16 -18.46
N ARG A 289 -9.92 -18.50 -17.45
CA ARG A 289 -11.38 -18.43 -17.56
C ARG A 289 -11.92 -17.00 -17.65
N TYR A 290 -11.11 -16.00 -17.26
CA TYR A 290 -11.49 -14.60 -17.34
C TYR A 290 -11.12 -13.93 -18.67
N GLN A 291 -10.55 -14.63 -19.66
CA GLN A 291 -10.17 -14.03 -20.94
C GLN A 291 -11.29 -13.22 -21.61
N LYS A 292 -12.54 -13.71 -21.53
CA LYS A 292 -13.74 -13.04 -22.06
C LYS A 292 -14.08 -11.71 -21.37
N HIS A 293 -13.58 -11.47 -20.15
CA HIS A 293 -13.81 -10.24 -19.40
C HIS A 293 -12.88 -9.10 -19.82
N PHE A 294 -11.88 -9.39 -20.65
CA PHE A 294 -10.84 -8.44 -21.07
C PHE A 294 -10.76 -8.32 -22.60
N ILE A 295 -11.92 -8.34 -23.26
CA ILE A 295 -12.02 -8.14 -24.71
C ILE A 295 -12.00 -6.63 -25.01
N ASP A 296 -11.00 -6.19 -25.77
CA ASP A 296 -10.94 -4.83 -26.34
C ASP A 296 -10.37 -4.91 -27.74
N THR A 297 -11.24 -5.01 -28.74
CA THR A 297 -10.87 -5.14 -30.16
C THR A 297 -10.03 -3.97 -30.67
N LYS A 298 -10.24 -2.76 -30.13
CA LYS A 298 -9.48 -1.58 -30.61
C LYS A 298 -8.06 -1.61 -30.07
N LEU A 299 -7.89 -1.95 -28.79
CA LEU A 299 -6.58 -2.04 -28.18
C LEU A 299 -5.83 -3.31 -28.63
N SER A 300 -6.50 -4.45 -28.77
CA SER A 300 -5.91 -5.70 -29.29
C SER A 300 -5.31 -5.49 -30.68
N ASN A 301 -6.04 -4.84 -31.59
CA ASN A 301 -5.57 -4.52 -32.94
C ASN A 301 -4.34 -3.61 -32.96
N LYS A 302 -4.18 -2.73 -31.97
CA LYS A 302 -2.97 -1.91 -31.83
C LYS A 302 -1.82 -2.71 -31.24
N LEU A 303 -2.10 -3.56 -30.24
CA LEU A 303 -1.11 -4.41 -29.59
C LEU A 303 -0.50 -5.41 -30.57
N ARG A 304 -1.29 -6.03 -31.47
CA ARG A 304 -0.78 -6.92 -32.54
C ARG A 304 0.29 -6.27 -33.43
N LYS A 305 0.29 -4.94 -33.53
CA LYS A 305 1.22 -4.20 -34.39
C LYS A 305 2.52 -3.80 -33.70
N ILE A 306 2.65 -4.04 -32.39
CA ILE A 306 3.86 -3.67 -31.67
C ILE A 306 5.01 -4.61 -32.08
N SER A 307 6.18 -4.02 -32.30
CA SER A 307 7.43 -4.69 -32.66
C SER A 307 7.73 -5.88 -31.75
N LEU A 308 7.60 -5.69 -30.44
CA LEU A 308 7.88 -6.71 -29.43
C LEU A 308 7.10 -8.01 -29.64
N LEU A 309 5.78 -7.93 -29.87
CA LEU A 309 4.96 -9.12 -30.07
C LEU A 309 5.35 -9.78 -31.39
N ASN A 310 5.48 -9.01 -32.47
CA ASN A 310 5.92 -9.56 -33.75
C ASN A 310 7.28 -10.28 -33.63
N CYS A 311 8.24 -9.74 -32.89
CA CYS A 311 9.55 -10.39 -32.67
C CYS A 311 9.47 -11.72 -31.89
N ILE A 312 8.46 -11.91 -31.04
CA ILE A 312 8.21 -13.18 -30.34
C ILE A 312 7.79 -14.27 -31.33
N GLU A 313 7.12 -13.92 -32.42
CA GLU A 313 6.67 -14.85 -33.47
C GLU A 313 7.84 -15.50 -34.22
N TYR A 314 8.92 -14.73 -34.46
CA TYR A 314 10.04 -15.14 -35.31
C TYR A 314 11.12 -15.98 -34.62
N GLN A 315 10.99 -16.23 -33.32
CA GLN A 315 11.95 -16.99 -32.56
C GLN A 315 11.22 -18.14 -31.87
N ASP A 316 11.71 -19.38 -32.03
CA ASP A 316 11.16 -20.60 -31.40
C ASP A 316 11.37 -20.60 -29.87
N PHE A 317 10.88 -19.55 -29.21
CA PHE A 317 10.99 -19.34 -27.78
C PHE A 317 10.10 -20.26 -26.98
N PHE A 318 9.07 -20.88 -27.56
CA PHE A 318 8.24 -21.84 -26.85
C PHE A 318 8.81 -23.24 -27.08
N PRO A 319 9.55 -23.85 -26.13
CA PRO A 319 9.89 -25.26 -26.24
C PRO A 319 8.60 -26.09 -26.35
N PHE A 320 8.70 -27.28 -26.94
CA PHE A 320 7.57 -28.19 -27.20
C PHE A 320 6.64 -28.43 -25.98
N ARG A 321 7.16 -28.26 -24.75
CA ARG A 321 6.40 -28.40 -23.49
C ARG A 321 5.41 -27.26 -23.20
N ASP A 322 5.39 -26.17 -23.99
CA ASP A 322 4.56 -24.98 -23.77
C ASP A 322 3.55 -24.72 -24.91
N GLU A 323 3.07 -25.78 -25.56
CA GLU A 323 2.17 -25.73 -26.73
C GLU A 323 0.88 -24.91 -26.48
N TYR A 324 0.35 -24.92 -25.26
CA TYR A 324 -0.83 -24.14 -24.89
C TYR A 324 -0.58 -22.62 -24.99
N ASN A 325 0.55 -22.12 -24.49
CA ASN A 325 0.88 -20.69 -24.56
C ASN A 325 1.17 -20.26 -26.01
N LYS A 326 1.79 -21.15 -26.81
CA LYS A 326 1.99 -20.94 -28.25
C LYS A 326 0.66 -20.83 -28.98
N LYS A 327 -0.29 -21.73 -28.72
CA LYS A 327 -1.65 -21.69 -29.30
C LYS A 327 -2.40 -20.42 -28.92
N LEU A 328 -2.35 -20.02 -27.65
CA LEU A 328 -2.96 -18.77 -27.20
C LEU A 328 -2.36 -17.55 -27.91
N TYR A 329 -1.03 -17.48 -27.96
CA TYR A 329 -0.32 -16.40 -28.64
C TYR A 329 -0.71 -16.29 -30.12
N LEU A 330 -0.70 -17.41 -30.86
CA LEU A 330 -1.08 -17.44 -32.27
C LEU A 330 -2.54 -17.02 -32.48
N SER A 331 -3.45 -17.50 -31.63
CA SER A 331 -4.86 -17.07 -31.67
C SER A 331 -4.99 -15.55 -31.49
N PHE A 332 -4.18 -14.94 -30.63
CA PHE A 332 -4.17 -13.48 -30.49
C PHE A 332 -3.59 -12.78 -31.71
N ILE A 333 -2.42 -13.20 -32.22
CA ILE A 333 -1.77 -12.57 -33.38
C ILE A 333 -2.62 -12.67 -34.64
N ASN A 334 -3.22 -13.84 -34.90
CA ASN A 334 -4.04 -14.10 -36.09
C ASN A 334 -5.39 -13.36 -36.08
N GLY A 335 -5.80 -12.81 -34.94
CA GLY A 335 -7.08 -12.11 -34.81
C GLY A 335 -8.23 -12.96 -34.27
N ASP A 336 -7.99 -14.23 -33.96
CA ASP A 336 -9.02 -15.15 -33.42
C ASP A 336 -9.41 -14.82 -31.96
N SER A 337 -8.55 -14.10 -31.24
CA SER A 337 -8.79 -13.64 -29.86
C SER A 337 -8.42 -12.17 -29.67
N ASP A 338 -9.37 -11.39 -29.15
CA ASP A 338 -9.20 -9.99 -28.76
C ASP A 338 -8.94 -9.82 -27.24
N SER A 339 -8.63 -10.91 -26.54
CA SER A 339 -8.39 -10.86 -25.10
C SER A 339 -7.04 -10.21 -24.76
N LEU A 340 -7.09 -9.10 -24.03
CA LEU A 340 -5.92 -8.41 -23.50
C LEU A 340 -5.12 -9.25 -22.46
N LEU A 341 -5.70 -10.32 -21.93
CA LEU A 341 -4.97 -11.24 -21.05
C LEU A 341 -3.94 -12.07 -21.80
N VAL A 342 -4.12 -12.32 -23.10
CA VAL A 342 -3.21 -13.17 -23.86
C VAL A 342 -1.80 -12.56 -23.90
N PRO A 343 -1.59 -11.30 -24.31
CA PRO A 343 -0.27 -10.68 -24.26
C PRO A 343 0.32 -10.63 -22.83
N VAL A 344 -0.50 -10.41 -21.80
CA VAL A 344 -0.03 -10.41 -20.40
C VAL A 344 0.46 -11.80 -19.96
N ILE A 345 -0.26 -12.86 -20.30
CA ILE A 345 0.15 -14.25 -20.04
C ILE A 345 1.48 -14.56 -20.75
N VAL A 346 1.60 -14.13 -22.01
CA VAL A 346 2.82 -14.30 -22.81
C VAL A 346 3.99 -13.54 -22.18
N PHE A 347 3.85 -12.25 -21.88
CA PHE A 347 4.90 -11.46 -21.24
C PHE A 347 5.33 -12.01 -19.87
N ARG A 348 4.36 -12.48 -19.07
CA ARG A 348 4.63 -13.16 -17.80
C ARG A 348 5.44 -14.45 -18.02
N TYR A 349 5.12 -15.25 -19.04
CA TYR A 349 5.88 -16.44 -19.37
C TYR A 349 7.35 -16.10 -19.68
N PHE A 350 7.60 -15.11 -20.54
CA PHE A 350 8.96 -14.65 -20.85
C PHE A 350 9.72 -14.14 -19.64
N PHE A 351 9.03 -13.43 -18.73
CA PHE A 351 9.63 -12.98 -17.47
C PHE A 351 10.03 -14.16 -16.57
N VAL A 352 9.10 -15.08 -16.30
CA VAL A 352 9.30 -16.20 -15.38
C VAL A 352 10.32 -17.21 -15.91
N SER A 353 10.34 -17.47 -17.22
CA SER A 353 11.28 -18.42 -17.82
C SER A 353 12.72 -17.89 -17.91
N GLY A 354 13.00 -16.71 -17.32
CA GLY A 354 14.31 -16.05 -17.40
C GLY A 354 14.67 -15.54 -18.79
N LYS A 355 13.79 -15.71 -19.79
CA LYS A 355 13.99 -15.28 -21.19
C LYS A 355 13.99 -13.75 -21.32
N ALA A 356 13.40 -13.06 -20.36
CA ALA A 356 13.48 -11.60 -20.23
C ALA A 356 14.81 -11.09 -19.63
N SER A 357 15.60 -11.95 -18.98
CA SER A 357 16.84 -11.59 -18.27
C SER A 357 18.11 -12.15 -18.90
N VAL A 358 18.01 -12.88 -20.02
CA VAL A 358 19.21 -13.44 -20.67
C VAL A 358 19.94 -12.30 -21.38
N PHE A 359 21.09 -11.91 -20.82
CA PHE A 359 22.15 -11.09 -21.43
C PHE A 359 22.71 -11.67 -22.76
N HIS A 360 22.12 -12.74 -23.29
CA HIS A 360 22.54 -13.50 -24.47
C HIS A 360 21.40 -13.75 -25.46
N LEU A 361 20.41 -12.86 -25.55
CA LEU A 361 19.62 -12.80 -26.77
C LEU A 361 20.51 -12.21 -27.87
N PRO A 362 20.80 -12.93 -28.97
CA PRO A 362 21.38 -12.30 -30.14
C PRO A 362 20.37 -11.24 -30.61
N ASN A 363 20.83 -9.99 -30.76
CA ASN A 363 20.05 -8.79 -31.13
C ASN A 363 19.23 -8.14 -29.99
N GLN A 364 19.91 -7.51 -29.02
CA GLN A 364 19.29 -6.55 -28.09
C GLN A 364 18.53 -5.41 -28.80
N SER A 365 18.87 -5.12 -30.06
CA SER A 365 18.16 -4.16 -30.92
C SER A 365 16.72 -4.54 -31.25
N ASN A 366 16.36 -5.84 -31.15
CA ASN A 366 15.04 -6.35 -31.58
C ASN A 366 13.98 -6.30 -30.47
N PHE A 367 14.36 -5.97 -29.24
CA PHE A 367 13.44 -5.80 -28.11
C PHE A 367 13.34 -4.32 -27.67
N MET A 368 13.74 -3.39 -28.53
CA MET A 368 13.53 -1.96 -28.28
C MET A 368 12.06 -1.62 -28.46
N ILE A 369 11.41 -1.24 -27.37
CA ILE A 369 10.02 -0.78 -27.36
C ILE A 369 10.04 0.73 -27.47
N SER A 370 9.35 1.27 -28.47
CA SER A 370 9.16 2.71 -28.59
C SER A 370 8.29 3.25 -27.43
N PRO A 371 8.42 4.53 -27.05
CA PRO A 371 7.57 5.12 -26.02
C PRO A 371 6.06 4.97 -26.29
N ALA A 372 5.65 5.00 -27.56
CA ALA A 372 4.27 4.79 -27.98
C ALA A 372 3.79 3.34 -27.74
N GLU A 373 4.64 2.36 -27.99
CA GLU A 373 4.33 0.94 -27.70
C GLU A 373 4.31 0.67 -26.19
N GLU A 374 5.21 1.29 -25.41
CA GLU A 374 5.16 1.20 -23.94
C GLU A 374 3.83 1.78 -23.41
N GLU A 375 3.36 2.89 -23.98
CA GLU A 375 2.06 3.47 -23.62
C GLU A 375 0.89 2.53 -23.94
N LEU A 376 0.92 1.82 -25.06
CA LEU A 376 -0.11 0.83 -25.41
C LEU A 376 -0.14 -0.33 -24.41
N ILE A 377 1.03 -0.84 -24.03
CA ILE A 377 1.15 -1.93 -23.05
C ILE A 377 0.76 -1.45 -21.65
N PHE A 378 1.10 -0.20 -21.30
CA PHE A 378 0.61 0.43 -20.08
C PHE A 378 -0.92 0.52 -20.06
N LYS A 379 -1.55 0.96 -21.16
CA LYS A 379 -3.02 0.97 -21.30
C LYS A 379 -3.62 -0.41 -21.10
N MET A 380 -3.03 -1.44 -21.70
CA MET A 380 -3.46 -2.84 -21.52
C MET A 380 -3.42 -3.25 -20.04
N ASN A 381 -2.28 -3.04 -19.37
CA ASN A 381 -2.14 -3.35 -17.95
C ASN A 381 -3.14 -2.57 -17.10
N MET A 382 -3.38 -1.30 -17.42
CA MET A 382 -4.35 -0.46 -16.71
C MET A 382 -5.79 -0.94 -16.86
N VAL A 383 -6.21 -1.47 -18.02
CA VAL A 383 -7.53 -2.09 -18.18
C VAL A 383 -7.71 -3.25 -17.20
N ILE A 384 -6.69 -4.11 -17.09
CA ILE A 384 -6.72 -5.28 -16.19
C ILE A 384 -6.71 -4.84 -14.73
N LEU A 385 -5.84 -3.89 -14.36
CA LEU A 385 -5.77 -3.36 -13.00
C LEU A 385 -7.07 -2.63 -12.62
N ASN A 386 -7.70 -1.88 -13.51
CA ASN A 386 -8.98 -1.23 -13.20
C ASN A 386 -10.08 -2.25 -12.91
N TRP A 387 -10.10 -3.36 -13.65
CA TRP A 387 -11.00 -4.47 -13.35
C TRP A 387 -10.70 -5.10 -11.98
N CYS A 388 -9.43 -5.35 -11.67
CA CYS A 388 -9.01 -5.85 -10.36
C CYS A 388 -9.46 -4.92 -9.22
N SER A 389 -9.28 -3.61 -9.39
CA SER A 389 -9.71 -2.58 -8.44
C SER A 389 -11.23 -2.65 -8.18
N SER A 390 -12.04 -2.69 -9.25
CA SER A 390 -13.49 -2.83 -9.16
C SER A 390 -13.91 -4.12 -8.44
N ARG A 391 -13.23 -5.24 -8.72
CA ARG A 391 -13.53 -6.52 -8.10
C ARG A 391 -13.10 -6.56 -6.63
N PHE A 392 -11.97 -5.97 -6.28
CA PHE A 392 -11.55 -5.80 -4.89
C PHE A 392 -12.54 -4.95 -4.11
N LYS A 393 -13.03 -3.84 -4.67
CA LYS A 393 -14.09 -3.03 -4.06
C LYS A 393 -15.35 -3.84 -3.77
N LYS A 394 -15.76 -4.74 -4.68
CA LYS A 394 -16.88 -5.67 -4.44
C LYS A 394 -16.60 -6.57 -3.23
N CYS A 395 -15.39 -7.11 -3.08
CA CYS A 395 -15.01 -7.89 -1.91
C CYS A 395 -15.10 -7.06 -0.62
N MET A 396 -14.62 -5.81 -0.66
CA MET A 396 -14.61 -4.93 0.50
C MET A 396 -16.01 -4.59 1.03
N LYS A 397 -17.06 -4.67 0.20
CA LYS A 397 -18.46 -4.53 0.66
C LYS A 397 -18.87 -5.61 1.68
N TYR A 398 -18.30 -6.81 1.56
CA TYR A 398 -18.59 -7.94 2.44
C TYR A 398 -17.52 -8.14 3.53
N TYR A 399 -16.48 -7.30 3.53
CA TYR A 399 -15.36 -7.38 4.46
C TYR A 399 -15.69 -6.61 5.75
N LYS A 400 -16.41 -7.30 6.64
CA LYS A 400 -16.90 -6.78 7.92
C LYS A 400 -16.95 -7.87 8.99
#